data_AF-X1PSU2-F1
#
_entry.id   AF-X1PSU2-F1
#
_cell.length_a   1.000
_cell.length_b   1.000
_cell.length_c   1.000
_cell.angle_alpha   90.00
_cell.angle_beta   90.00
_cell.angle_gamma   90.00
#
_symmetry.space_group_name_H-M   'P 1'
#
loop_
_entity.id
_entity.type
_entity.pdbx_description
1 polymer ?
#
loop_
_entity_poly.entity_id
_entity_poly.type
_entity_poly.pdbx_seq_one_letter_code
_entity_poly.pdbx_strand_id
1 'polypeptide(L)'
;ASMGVIRSVPLKSAVAAISVGVVHNHRLLDLCYDEDCDAEVDFNVVMTSQGEFVEIQGTAEGKPFNKETVDFLLSLAEKGIRELFQAQHAALEASRSG
;
A
#
# COMPACT_ATOMS: atom_id res chain seq x y z
N ALA A 1 36.95 -18.55 -6.69
CA ALA A 1 35.64 -17.90 -6.82
C ALA A 1 35.01 -17.83 -5.44
N SER A 2 34.93 -16.65 -4.82
CA SER A 2 34.26 -16.48 -3.53
C SER A 2 32.75 -16.59 -3.77
N MET A 3 32.17 -17.73 -3.43
CA MET A 3 30.72 -17.93 -3.42
C MET A 3 30.04 -16.76 -2.69
N GLY A 4 28.90 -16.31 -3.21
CA GLY A 4 28.10 -15.19 -2.71
C GLY A 4 27.55 -15.42 -1.30
N VAL A 5 28.42 -15.39 -0.30
CA VAL A 5 28.04 -15.48 1.12
C VAL A 5 27.45 -14.16 1.55
N ILE A 6 26.14 -14.16 1.83
CA ILE A 6 25.43 -13.05 2.46
C ILE A 6 25.81 -13.04 3.94
N ARG A 7 26.59 -12.03 4.36
CA ARG A 7 27.14 -11.93 5.73
C ARG A 7 26.15 -11.39 6.75
N SER A 8 25.09 -10.74 6.30
CA SER A 8 24.06 -10.13 7.13
C SER A 8 22.77 -10.01 6.33
N VAL A 9 21.64 -9.83 7.02
CA VAL A 9 20.34 -9.64 6.37
C VAL A 9 20.42 -8.41 5.45
N PRO A 10 20.20 -8.55 4.12
CA PRO A 10 20.38 -7.46 3.16
C PRO A 10 19.10 -6.63 2.97
N LEU A 11 18.09 -6.80 3.82
CA LEU A 11 16.84 -6.05 3.76
C LEU A 11 17.08 -4.60 4.16
N LYS A 12 16.62 -3.66 3.32
CA LYS A 12 16.82 -2.22 3.49
C LYS A 12 15.67 -1.54 4.24
N SER A 13 14.44 -1.98 3.98
CA SER A 13 13.22 -1.39 4.50
C SER A 13 12.09 -2.40 4.41
N ALA A 14 11.08 -2.28 5.27
CA ALA A 14 9.83 -3.02 5.08
C ALA A 14 9.02 -2.36 3.95
N VAL A 15 8.18 -3.16 3.29
CA VAL A 15 7.32 -2.72 2.20
C VAL A 15 5.91 -3.20 2.48
N ALA A 16 4.93 -2.35 2.20
CA ALA A 16 3.51 -2.68 2.24
C ALA A 16 2.78 -1.97 1.10
N ALA A 17 1.65 -2.54 0.72
CA ALA A 17 0.81 -2.05 -0.37
C ALA A 17 -0.66 -2.13 0.04
N ILE A 18 -1.48 -1.22 -0.49
CA ILE A 18 -2.92 -1.22 -0.26
C ILE A 18 -3.65 -0.64 -1.49
N SER A 19 -4.87 -1.13 -1.73
CA SER A 19 -5.81 -0.50 -2.67
C SER A 19 -6.60 0.61 -1.99
N VAL A 20 -6.93 1.65 -2.75
CA VAL A 20 -7.85 2.72 -2.37
C VAL A 20 -8.65 3.15 -3.59
N GLY A 21 -9.88 3.62 -3.41
CA GLY A 21 -10.66 4.07 -4.56
C GLY A 21 -11.88 4.89 -4.22
N VAL A 22 -12.62 5.27 -5.26
CA VAL A 22 -13.88 6.00 -5.18
C VAL A 22 -14.99 5.10 -5.70
N VAL A 23 -15.92 4.71 -4.82
CA VAL A 23 -17.09 3.88 -5.15
C VAL A 23 -18.34 4.66 -4.76
N HIS A 24 -19.23 4.94 -5.71
CA HIS A 24 -20.45 5.72 -5.49
C HIS A 24 -20.18 7.04 -4.75
N ASN A 25 -19.15 7.78 -5.17
CA ASN A 25 -18.70 9.03 -4.53
C ASN A 25 -18.16 8.89 -3.08
N HIS A 26 -17.95 7.67 -2.58
CA HIS A 26 -17.28 7.38 -1.31
C HIS A 26 -15.82 7.00 -1.53
N ARG A 27 -14.90 7.58 -0.75
CA ARG A 27 -13.48 7.17 -0.77
C ARG A 27 -13.27 6.02 0.20
N LEU A 28 -12.82 4.89 -0.32
CA LEU A 28 -12.68 3.64 0.41
C LEU A 28 -11.22 3.20 0.47
N LEU A 29 -10.88 2.53 1.57
CA LEU A 29 -9.58 1.92 1.83
C LEU A 29 -9.75 0.41 1.76
N ASP A 30 -8.80 -0.27 1.14
CA ASP A 30 -8.74 -1.73 1.06
C ASP A 30 -9.99 -2.31 0.36
N LEU A 31 -10.16 -1.94 -0.92
CA LEU A 31 -11.32 -2.35 -1.71
C LEU A 31 -11.39 -3.87 -1.79
N CYS A 32 -12.56 -4.43 -1.48
CA CYS A 32 -12.88 -5.81 -1.80
C CYS A 32 -13.30 -5.94 -3.27
N TYR A 33 -13.49 -7.19 -3.74
CA TYR A 33 -13.82 -7.46 -5.15
C TYR A 33 -15.03 -6.69 -5.67
N ASP A 34 -16.13 -6.67 -4.90
CA ASP A 34 -17.36 -5.98 -5.33
C ASP A 34 -17.15 -4.46 -5.40
N GLU A 35 -16.39 -3.89 -4.45
CA GLU A 35 -16.07 -2.47 -4.42
C GLU A 35 -15.13 -2.06 -5.56
N ASP A 36 -14.13 -2.88 -5.86
CA ASP A 36 -13.17 -2.65 -6.95
C ASP A 36 -13.85 -2.74 -8.32
N CYS A 37 -14.75 -3.72 -8.49
CA CYS A 37 -15.54 -3.88 -9.70
C CYS A 37 -16.44 -2.67 -9.99
N ASP A 38 -16.93 -1.99 -8.95
CA ASP A 38 -17.83 -0.84 -9.05
C ASP A 38 -17.09 0.52 -8.90
N ALA A 39 -15.76 0.51 -8.77
CA ALA A 39 -14.98 1.72 -8.56
C ALA A 39 -14.99 2.64 -9.79
N GLU A 40 -15.18 3.94 -9.55
CA GLU A 40 -15.02 4.99 -10.58
C GLU A 40 -13.53 5.32 -10.78
N VAL A 41 -12.75 5.14 -9.72
CA VAL A 41 -11.32 5.42 -9.62
C VAL A 41 -10.72 4.44 -8.62
N ASP A 42 -9.64 3.78 -9.00
CA ASP A 42 -8.90 2.86 -8.15
C ASP A 42 -7.40 3.20 -8.18
N PHE A 43 -6.73 2.94 -7.07
CA PHE A 43 -5.29 3.13 -6.91
C PHE A 43 -4.71 1.96 -6.15
N ASN A 44 -3.59 1.45 -6.65
CA ASN A 44 -2.69 0.57 -5.92
C ASN A 44 -1.46 1.38 -5.50
N VAL A 45 -1.21 1.46 -4.19
CA VAL A 45 -0.12 2.25 -3.62
C VAL A 45 0.82 1.35 -2.86
N VAL A 46 2.13 1.46 -3.15
CA VAL A 46 3.19 0.70 -2.49
C VAL A 46 4.17 1.68 -1.84
N MET A 47 4.47 1.49 -0.56
CA MET A 47 5.39 2.36 0.18
C MET A 47 6.40 1.56 1.00
N THR A 48 7.54 2.20 1.28
CA THR A 48 8.52 1.73 2.25
C THR A 48 8.12 2.16 3.67
N SER A 49 8.67 1.51 4.69
CA SER A 49 8.45 1.92 6.09
C SER A 49 9.08 3.27 6.46
N GLN A 50 9.81 3.91 5.53
CA GLN A 50 10.36 5.26 5.68
C GLN A 50 9.41 6.33 5.12
N GLY A 51 8.25 5.93 4.59
CA GLY A 51 7.26 6.83 3.98
C GLY A 51 7.56 7.19 2.52
N GLU A 52 8.49 6.47 1.87
CA GLU A 52 8.82 6.68 0.47
C GLU A 52 7.88 5.86 -0.42
N PHE A 53 7.41 6.45 -1.52
CA PHE A 53 6.64 5.72 -2.52
C PHE A 53 7.56 4.83 -3.36
N VAL A 54 7.21 3.55 -3.43
CA VAL A 54 7.81 2.58 -4.35
C VAL A 54 7.06 2.62 -5.68
N GLU A 55 5.72 2.64 -5.60
CA GLU A 55 4.84 2.63 -6.75
C GLU A 55 3.52 3.33 -6.41
N ILE A 56 3.00 4.09 -7.37
CA ILE A 56 1.64 4.60 -7.37
C ILE A 56 1.08 4.29 -8.76
N GLN A 57 0.11 3.39 -8.81
CA GLN A 57 -0.68 3.15 -10.02
C GLN A 57 -2.11 3.57 -9.72
N GLY A 58 -2.66 4.47 -10.52
CA GLY A 58 -4.06 4.88 -10.43
C GLY A 58 -4.72 4.82 -11.80
N THR A 59 -5.97 4.39 -11.85
CA THR A 59 -6.74 4.31 -13.09
C THR A 59 -8.13 4.91 -12.88
N ALA A 60 -8.66 5.49 -13.95
CA ALA A 60 -10.01 6.05 -13.98
C ALA A 60 -10.87 5.15 -14.85
N GLU A 61 -11.88 4.52 -14.27
CA GLU A 61 -12.80 3.59 -14.95
C GLU A 61 -14.00 4.31 -15.59
N GLY A 62 -13.81 5.57 -16.00
CA GLY A 62 -14.81 6.30 -16.78
C GLY A 62 -14.57 7.80 -16.90
N LYS A 63 -14.51 8.52 -15.76
CA LYS A 63 -14.27 9.97 -15.73
C LYS A 63 -12.90 10.28 -15.15
N PRO A 64 -12.15 11.24 -15.72
CA PRO A 64 -10.93 11.73 -15.11
C PRO A 64 -11.19 12.27 -13.69
N PHE A 65 -10.28 11.99 -12.77
CA PHE A 65 -10.28 12.54 -11.42
C PHE A 65 -9.40 13.79 -11.32
N ASN A 66 -9.66 14.62 -10.31
CA ASN A 66 -8.88 15.82 -10.02
C ASN A 66 -7.76 15.55 -9.00
N LYS A 67 -6.87 16.53 -8.86
CA LYS A 67 -5.72 16.45 -7.94
C LYS A 67 -6.15 16.24 -6.49
N GLU A 68 -7.26 16.86 -6.10
CA GLU A 68 -7.81 16.74 -4.75
C GLU A 68 -8.20 15.29 -4.45
N THR A 69 -8.78 14.58 -5.41
CA THR A 69 -9.13 13.16 -5.28
C THR A 69 -7.87 12.32 -5.07
N VAL A 70 -6.83 12.56 -5.87
CA VAL A 70 -5.53 11.87 -5.71
C VAL A 70 -4.97 12.09 -4.31
N ASP A 71 -4.96 13.33 -3.81
CA ASP A 71 -4.39 13.65 -2.50
C ASP A 71 -5.14 12.96 -1.36
N PHE A 72 -6.47 12.88 -1.45
CA PHE A 72 -7.28 12.15 -0.48
C PHE A 72 -6.99 10.65 -0.52
N LEU A 73 -6.94 10.05 -1.70
CA LEU A 73 -6.66 8.62 -1.85
C LEU A 73 -5.25 8.25 -1.35
N LEU A 74 -4.23 9.05 -1.70
CA LEU A 74 -2.87 8.85 -1.19
C LEU A 74 -2.78 8.99 0.33
N SER A 75 -3.49 9.97 0.91
CA SER A 75 -3.56 10.12 2.38
C SER A 75 -4.21 8.91 3.06
N LEU A 76 -5.24 8.35 2.41
CA LEU A 76 -5.94 7.16 2.90
C LEU A 76 -5.05 5.90 2.79
N ALA A 77 -4.34 5.76 1.68
CA ALA A 77 -3.38 4.68 1.47
C ALA A 77 -2.23 4.72 2.49
N GLU A 78 -1.66 5.91 2.74
CA GLU A 78 -0.60 6.08 3.74
C GLU A 78 -1.07 5.67 5.14
N LYS A 79 -2.33 5.98 5.49
CA LYS A 79 -2.94 5.51 6.75
C LYS A 79 -3.00 3.98 6.80
N GLY A 80 -3.58 3.32 5.80
CA GLY A 80 -3.69 1.85 5.78
C GLY A 80 -2.32 1.16 5.78
N ILE A 81 -1.36 1.68 5.03
CA ILE A 81 0.01 1.16 4.99
C ILE A 81 0.70 1.26 6.36
N ARG A 82 0.49 2.34 7.12
CA ARG A 82 1.00 2.41 8.50
C ARG A 82 0.42 1.33 9.40
N GLU A 83 -0.87 1.03 9.26
CA GLU A 83 -1.53 -0.06 10.00
C GLU A 83 -0.97 -1.43 9.59
N LEU A 84 -0.71 -1.65 8.29
CA LEU A 84 -0.03 -2.85 7.79
C LEU A 84 1.38 -3.02 8.37
N PHE A 85 2.17 -1.93 8.48
CA PHE A 85 3.49 -2.01 9.10
C PHE A 85 3.43 -2.39 10.58
N GLN A 86 2.42 -1.91 11.32
CA GLN A 86 2.21 -2.33 12.71
C GLN A 86 1.91 -3.83 12.79
N ALA A 87 1.05 -4.34 11.91
CA ALA A 87 0.73 -5.77 11.84
C ALA A 87 1.95 -6.62 11.45
N GLN A 88 2.74 -6.19 10.46
CA GLN A 88 3.98 -6.85 10.05
C GLN A 88 4.97 -6.93 11.23
N HIS A 89 5.18 -5.82 11.96
CA HIS A 89 6.07 -5.78 13.11
C HIS A 89 5.59 -6.75 14.21
N ALA A 90 4.30 -6.74 14.54
CA ALA A 90 3.74 -7.64 15.55
C ALA A 90 3.95 -9.13 15.18
N ALA A 91 3.74 -9.49 13.91
CA ALA A 91 3.93 -10.86 13.44
C ALA A 91 5.40 -11.32 13.53
N LEU A 92 6.35 -10.44 13.19
CA LEU A 92 7.78 -10.74 13.28
C LEU A 92 8.25 -10.90 14.72
N GLU A 93 7.78 -10.07 15.64
CA GLU A 93 8.13 -10.18 17.07
C GLU A 93 7.55 -11.45 17.71
N ALA A 94 6.32 -11.82 17.37
CA ALA A 94 5.73 -13.10 17.79
C ALA A 94 6.56 -14.30 17.30
N SER A 95 7.10 -14.22 16.09
CA SER A 95 7.91 -15.30 15.48
C SER A 95 9.33 -15.42 16.06
N ARG A 96 9.83 -14.39 16.75
CA ARG A 96 11.15 -14.39 17.42
C ARG A 96 11.10 -14.88 18.86
N SER A 97 9.89 -14.92 19.43
CA SER A 97 9.66 -15.22 20.85
C SER A 97 9.28 -16.70 21.10
N GLY A 98 9.30 -17.53 20.06
CA GLY A 98 9.10 -18.99 20.12
C GLY A 98 10.31 -19.74 19.58
#